data_AF-A0A1E3LNN5-F1
#
_entry.id   AF-A0A1E3LNN5-F1
#
_cell.length_a   1.000
_cell.length_b   1.000
_cell.length_c   1.000
_cell.angle_alpha   90.00
_cell.angle_beta   90.00
_cell.angle_gamma   90.00
#
_symmetry.space_group_name_H-M   'P 1'
#
loop_
_entity.id
_entity.type
_entity.pdbx_description
1 polymer ?
#
loop_
_entity_poly.entity_id
_entity_poly.type
_entity_poly.pdbx_seq_one_letter_code
_entity_poly.pdbx_strand_id
1 'polypeptide(L)'
;MEAFMRRISRICLPFVSLWVGLWVALLALPAWALSGADVAYQINQRYQKTPSKCFVANPVQECSGVLMRPAPTPGGDLFALSADETANGMARFDFVRRDIETTHLSDSVGFILAPRPEAVGNGKPYDLLCGCPPPGASNPSPCNDCPGQPNTAGVSLWDPAAPEKIAAQAIYYDVDNGGQLATALEYQRQYFNKSGEWKPILRVAFGAQGTTTFGFDATDQLDVGYATAKALNARYADTRKVCPDGRAAYFCSGVVIRVTGWGTGFKSWNPSPGSVAANGVSFSYIRADTFVERLFWHGNDAGVIHREFAAPIAHPLEMRCIYTRDVGSTPPDRCYQMTSVLCGEMNIHTAQALVSYLLTTGRLCAFDPSPIPFYVSFEARPLLPQEYKHAWNEAIIAIWPQDIPEQIGIEAFFYMNDDASGTQYVQRDYLSTTGRFMPIVKVDLNATDGQIFTYDLAAQSFAQSGASALPPVPMSPKDIPQ
;
A
#
# COMPACT_ATOMS: atom_id res chain seq x y z
N MET A 1 -44.74 26.99 -59.30
CA MET A 1 -43.84 25.86 -59.00
C MET A 1 -42.45 26.31 -58.50
N GLU A 2 -42.28 27.54 -58.00
CA GLU A 2 -40.99 28.04 -57.46
C GLU A 2 -41.04 28.47 -55.97
N ALA A 3 -42.21 28.51 -55.33
CA ALA A 3 -42.34 28.97 -53.94
C ALA A 3 -42.26 27.84 -52.88
N PHE A 4 -42.29 26.57 -53.28
CA PHE A 4 -42.31 25.43 -52.34
C PHE A 4 -40.92 24.80 -52.09
N MET A 5 -39.93 25.03 -52.97
CA MET A 5 -38.60 24.41 -52.85
C MET A 5 -37.56 25.23 -52.06
N ARG A 6 -37.85 26.46 -51.62
CA ARG A 6 -36.88 27.28 -50.84
C ARG A 6 -36.99 27.13 -49.32
N ARG A 7 -37.98 26.39 -48.79
CA ARG A 7 -38.19 26.27 -47.34
C ARG A 7 -37.60 25.00 -46.69
N ILE A 8 -37.11 24.05 -47.47
CA ILE A 8 -36.57 22.78 -46.97
C ILE A 8 -35.03 22.84 -46.76
N SER A 9 -34.34 23.83 -47.34
CA SER A 9 -32.86 23.92 -47.27
C SER A 9 -32.28 24.63 -46.02
N ARG A 10 -33.10 25.09 -45.06
CA ARG A 10 -32.60 25.83 -43.87
C ARG A 10 -32.89 25.19 -42.51
N ILE A 11 -33.47 24.00 -42.46
CA ILE A 11 -33.84 23.35 -41.19
C ILE A 11 -33.07 22.03 -40.94
N CYS A 12 -32.41 21.46 -41.94
CA CYS A 12 -31.69 20.19 -41.78
C CYS A 12 -30.21 20.28 -41.35
N LEU A 13 -29.56 21.46 -41.37
CA LEU A 13 -28.15 21.58 -40.98
C LEU A 13 -27.85 21.74 -39.47
N PRO A 14 -28.67 22.39 -38.62
CA PRO A 14 -28.29 22.56 -37.21
C PRO A 14 -28.61 21.32 -36.35
N PHE A 15 -29.54 20.46 -36.78
CA PHE A 15 -29.93 19.28 -36.01
C PHE A 15 -28.98 18.09 -36.16
N VAL A 16 -28.35 17.91 -37.32
CA VAL A 16 -27.38 16.82 -37.52
C VAL A 16 -26.08 17.09 -36.74
N SER A 17 -25.63 18.35 -36.66
CA SER A 17 -24.45 18.71 -35.84
C SER A 17 -24.67 18.55 -34.34
N LEU A 18 -25.89 18.79 -33.83
CA LEU A 18 -26.19 18.62 -32.41
C LEU A 18 -26.21 17.15 -31.98
N TRP A 19 -26.70 16.26 -32.85
CA TRP A 19 -26.78 14.82 -32.56
C TRP A 19 -25.43 14.11 -32.69
N VAL A 20 -24.56 14.53 -33.62
CA VAL A 20 -23.18 14.02 -33.70
C VAL A 20 -22.34 14.49 -32.51
N GLY A 21 -22.50 15.75 -32.06
CA GLY A 21 -21.84 16.26 -30.86
C GLY A 21 -22.26 15.55 -29.57
N LEU A 22 -23.55 15.21 -29.43
CA LEU A 22 -24.05 14.46 -28.28
C LEU A 22 -23.57 12.99 -28.28
N TRP A 23 -23.46 12.36 -29.46
CA TRP A 23 -22.95 10.98 -29.57
C TRP A 23 -21.45 10.87 -29.29
N VAL A 24 -20.64 11.88 -29.67
CA VAL A 24 -19.20 11.90 -29.32
C VAL A 24 -19.00 12.16 -27.82
N ALA A 25 -19.86 12.94 -27.17
CA ALA A 25 -19.81 13.15 -25.72
C ALA A 25 -20.25 11.90 -24.90
N LEU A 26 -21.16 11.08 -25.44
CA LEU A 26 -21.64 9.84 -24.80
C LEU A 26 -20.72 8.62 -25.01
N LEU A 27 -19.75 8.71 -25.92
CA LEU A 27 -18.71 7.70 -26.17
C LEU A 27 -17.31 8.13 -25.73
N ALA A 28 -17.20 9.20 -24.94
CA ALA A 28 -16.02 9.45 -24.13
C ALA A 28 -15.94 8.35 -23.04
N LEU A 29 -15.58 7.14 -23.45
CA LEU A 29 -15.02 6.15 -22.56
C LEU A 29 -13.91 6.88 -21.81
N PRO A 30 -13.91 6.90 -20.47
CA PRO A 30 -12.75 7.42 -19.75
C PRO A 30 -11.56 6.68 -20.33
N ALA A 31 -10.55 7.39 -20.83
CA ALA A 31 -9.29 6.75 -21.18
C ALA A 31 -8.81 6.08 -19.89
N TRP A 32 -8.93 4.76 -19.82
CA TRP A 32 -8.50 4.01 -18.65
C TRP A 32 -7.00 4.23 -18.56
N ALA A 33 -6.55 4.93 -17.52
CA ALA A 33 -5.13 5.01 -17.23
C ALA A 33 -4.62 3.56 -17.12
N LEU A 34 -3.53 3.26 -17.82
CA LEU A 34 -2.94 1.92 -17.82
C LEU A 34 -2.64 1.52 -16.37
N SER A 35 -2.97 0.29 -16.00
CA SER A 35 -2.57 -0.23 -14.69
C SER A 35 -1.04 -0.35 -14.63
N GLY A 36 -0.46 -0.39 -13.42
CA GLY A 36 0.98 -0.64 -13.29
C GLY A 36 1.43 -1.96 -13.91
N ALA A 37 0.56 -2.98 -13.91
CA ALA A 37 0.80 -4.24 -14.59
C ALA A 37 0.82 -4.09 -16.12
N ASP A 38 -0.07 -3.28 -16.69
CA ASP A 38 -0.07 -2.97 -18.13
C ASP A 38 1.19 -2.19 -18.53
N VAL A 39 1.61 -1.23 -17.70
CA VAL A 39 2.85 -0.47 -17.89
C VAL A 39 4.05 -1.39 -17.87
N ALA A 40 4.16 -2.30 -16.89
CA ALA A 40 5.21 -3.30 -16.82
C ALA A 40 5.21 -4.21 -18.07
N TYR A 41 4.05 -4.67 -18.51
CA TYR A 41 3.91 -5.48 -19.72
C TYR A 41 4.43 -4.73 -20.96
N GLN A 42 4.02 -3.48 -21.16
CA GLN A 42 4.46 -2.66 -22.29
C GLN A 42 5.98 -2.38 -22.27
N ILE A 43 6.56 -2.14 -21.09
CA ILE A 43 8.00 -1.96 -20.92
C ILE A 43 8.75 -3.26 -21.30
N ASN A 44 8.31 -4.42 -20.81
CA ASN A 44 8.92 -5.70 -21.18
C ASN A 44 8.82 -5.95 -22.70
N GLN A 45 7.66 -5.67 -23.32
CA GLN A 45 7.51 -5.81 -24.77
C GLN A 45 8.47 -4.92 -25.55
N ARG A 46 8.74 -3.69 -25.09
CA ARG A 46 9.72 -2.80 -25.73
C ARG A 46 11.15 -3.27 -25.50
N TYR A 47 11.49 -3.71 -24.30
CA TYR A 47 12.81 -4.26 -23.98
C TYR A 47 13.17 -5.45 -24.90
N GLN A 48 12.21 -6.33 -25.16
CA GLN A 48 12.39 -7.53 -25.98
C GLN A 48 12.57 -7.25 -27.49
N LYS A 49 12.19 -6.06 -27.97
CA LYS A 49 12.32 -5.69 -29.39
C LYS A 49 13.75 -5.25 -29.69
N THR A 50 14.34 -5.79 -30.75
CA THR A 50 15.71 -5.44 -31.20
C THR A 50 15.76 -5.05 -32.69
N PRO A 51 14.88 -4.15 -33.18
CA PRO A 51 14.96 -3.69 -34.56
C PRO A 51 16.20 -2.82 -34.77
N SER A 52 16.75 -2.84 -35.98
CA SER A 52 17.84 -1.93 -36.37
C SER A 52 17.38 -0.48 -36.60
N LYS A 53 16.08 -0.25 -36.80
CA LYS A 53 15.44 1.06 -36.93
C LYS A 53 13.93 0.98 -36.65
N CYS A 54 13.32 2.10 -36.26
CA CYS A 54 11.86 2.20 -36.14
C CYS A 54 11.20 2.59 -37.48
N PHE A 55 9.86 2.61 -37.50
CA PHE A 55 9.07 3.01 -38.67
C PHE A 55 9.53 4.40 -39.18
N VAL A 56 9.54 4.60 -40.51
CA VAL A 56 10.04 5.83 -41.18
C VAL A 56 11.52 6.18 -40.88
N ALA A 57 12.36 5.19 -40.58
CA ALA A 57 13.78 5.42 -40.23
C ALA A 57 13.98 6.31 -39.00
N ASN A 58 13.03 6.29 -38.06
CA ASN A 58 13.17 6.93 -36.78
C ASN A 58 14.17 6.17 -35.87
N PRO A 59 14.77 6.87 -34.89
CA PRO A 59 15.63 6.27 -33.85
C PRO A 59 14.97 5.07 -33.17
N VAL A 60 15.75 4.04 -32.84
CA VAL A 60 15.25 2.78 -32.27
C VAL A 60 14.52 2.96 -30.94
N GLN A 61 14.84 4.01 -30.20
CA GLN A 61 14.28 4.33 -28.88
C GLN A 61 12.78 4.64 -28.95
N GLU A 62 12.26 4.95 -30.14
CA GLU A 62 10.83 5.24 -30.32
C GLU A 62 9.95 4.00 -30.32
N CYS A 63 10.52 2.81 -30.58
CA CYS A 63 9.74 1.58 -30.71
C CYS A 63 10.36 0.37 -30.00
N SER A 64 11.56 0.51 -29.42
CA SER A 64 12.29 -0.55 -28.73
C SER A 64 13.17 -0.02 -27.60
N GLY A 65 13.54 -0.91 -26.69
CA GLY A 65 14.32 -0.57 -25.51
C GLY A 65 13.58 0.31 -24.51
N VAL A 66 14.27 0.60 -23.42
CA VAL A 66 13.76 1.32 -22.25
C VAL A 66 14.73 2.43 -21.91
N LEU A 67 14.23 3.65 -21.83
CA LEU A 67 15.01 4.81 -21.39
C LEU A 67 14.88 4.92 -19.88
N MET A 68 15.96 4.63 -19.17
CA MET A 68 16.01 4.61 -17.71
C MET A 68 16.93 5.72 -17.23
N ARG A 69 16.51 6.46 -16.20
CA ARG A 69 17.33 7.49 -15.57
C ARG A 69 17.38 7.28 -14.06
N PRO A 70 18.55 6.95 -13.51
CA PRO A 70 18.81 6.99 -12.07
C PRO A 70 18.57 8.39 -11.49
N ALA A 71 18.33 8.48 -10.18
CA ALA A 71 18.28 9.78 -9.51
C ALA A 71 19.65 10.48 -9.63
N PRO A 72 19.70 11.81 -9.85
CA PRO A 72 20.97 12.54 -9.98
C PRO A 72 21.76 12.61 -8.67
N THR A 73 21.07 12.55 -7.54
CA THR A 73 21.63 12.51 -6.19
C THR A 73 20.86 11.46 -5.39
N PRO A 74 21.53 10.47 -4.77
CA PRO A 74 20.87 9.49 -3.91
C PRO A 74 20.05 10.18 -2.81
N GLY A 75 18.77 9.84 -2.70
CA GLY A 75 17.84 10.45 -1.74
C GLY A 75 17.45 11.91 -2.03
N GLY A 76 17.89 12.49 -3.16
CA GLY A 76 17.51 13.82 -3.62
C GLY A 76 16.15 13.86 -4.31
N ASP A 77 15.91 14.90 -5.10
CA ASP A 77 14.73 15.00 -5.97
C ASP A 77 14.94 14.16 -7.23
N LEU A 78 14.09 13.15 -7.45
CA LEU A 78 14.19 12.24 -8.60
C LEU A 78 14.15 12.99 -9.95
N PHE A 79 13.42 14.09 -10.02
CA PHE A 79 13.21 14.88 -11.24
C PHE A 79 14.11 16.11 -11.33
N ALA A 80 15.05 16.29 -10.39
CA ALA A 80 16.07 17.31 -10.53
C ALA A 80 16.99 17.02 -11.71
N LEU A 81 17.56 18.08 -12.29
CA LEU A 81 18.63 18.02 -13.27
C LEU A 81 19.98 18.12 -12.55
N SER A 82 20.95 17.29 -12.95
CA SER A 82 22.32 17.42 -12.47
C SER A 82 23.00 18.68 -13.03
N ALA A 83 24.12 19.07 -12.41
CA ALA A 83 24.94 20.18 -12.89
C ALA A 83 25.44 19.94 -14.33
N ASP A 84 25.81 18.70 -14.64
CA ASP A 84 26.27 18.30 -15.98
C ASP A 84 25.14 18.37 -17.01
N GLU A 85 23.93 17.90 -16.68
CA GLU A 85 22.79 17.99 -17.60
C GLU A 85 22.42 19.45 -17.90
N THR A 86 22.45 20.30 -16.86
CA THR A 86 22.19 21.74 -17.01
C THR A 86 23.25 22.42 -17.87
N ALA A 87 24.54 22.11 -17.65
CA ALA A 87 25.64 22.71 -18.41
C ALA A 87 25.65 22.29 -19.88
N ASN A 88 25.26 21.04 -20.18
CA ASN A 88 25.23 20.50 -21.54
C ASN A 88 23.89 20.73 -22.26
N GLY A 89 22.86 21.24 -21.57
CA GLY A 89 21.54 21.49 -22.15
C GLY A 89 20.77 20.20 -22.50
N MET A 90 21.13 19.06 -21.91
CA MET A 90 20.56 17.76 -22.23
C MET A 90 20.50 16.84 -21.00
N ALA A 91 19.40 16.12 -20.83
CA ALA A 91 19.26 15.09 -19.80
C ALA A 91 19.67 13.73 -20.36
N ARG A 92 20.34 12.91 -19.54
CA ARG A 92 20.87 11.62 -19.98
C ARG A 92 20.03 10.46 -19.47
N PHE A 93 19.81 9.49 -20.34
CA PHE A 93 19.10 8.25 -20.05
C PHE A 93 19.93 7.07 -20.53
N ASP A 94 20.04 6.04 -19.69
CA ASP A 94 20.54 4.74 -20.08
C ASP A 94 19.52 4.06 -21.01
N PHE A 95 20.00 3.50 -22.12
CA PHE A 95 19.17 2.75 -23.05
C PHE A 95 19.32 1.26 -22.82
N VAL A 96 18.33 0.68 -22.14
CA VAL A 96 18.31 -0.73 -21.77
C VAL A 96 17.52 -1.52 -22.80
N ARG A 97 18.14 -2.53 -23.43
CA ARG A 97 17.52 -3.37 -24.46
C ARG A 97 18.10 -4.77 -24.44
N ARG A 98 17.33 -5.76 -24.90
CA ARG A 98 17.71 -7.19 -24.83
C ARG A 98 19.09 -7.54 -25.40
N ASP A 99 19.50 -6.90 -26.49
CA ASP A 99 20.77 -7.14 -27.18
C ASP A 99 21.91 -6.24 -26.70
N ILE A 100 21.68 -5.46 -25.64
CA ILE A 100 22.68 -4.63 -24.96
C ILE A 100 22.83 -5.19 -23.54
N GLU A 101 24.04 -5.66 -23.22
CA GLU A 101 24.32 -6.17 -21.88
C GLU A 101 24.21 -5.03 -20.86
N THR A 102 23.28 -5.15 -19.91
CA THR A 102 23.09 -4.20 -18.82
C THR A 102 22.84 -5.00 -17.54
N THR A 103 23.84 -5.04 -16.67
CA THR A 103 23.78 -5.78 -15.40
C THR A 103 23.33 -4.92 -14.21
N HIS A 104 23.48 -3.61 -14.32
CA HIS A 104 23.03 -2.59 -13.35
C HIS A 104 23.14 -1.20 -14.00
N LEU A 105 22.55 -0.19 -13.37
CA LEU A 105 22.74 1.23 -13.70
C LEU A 105 23.60 1.92 -12.63
N SER A 106 23.92 3.21 -12.82
CA SER A 106 24.78 3.95 -11.89
C SER A 106 24.18 4.16 -10.50
N ASP A 107 22.85 4.10 -10.39
CA ASP A 107 22.12 3.94 -9.14
C ASP A 107 21.01 2.90 -9.35
N SER A 108 20.50 2.40 -8.24
CA SER A 108 19.56 1.30 -8.13
C SER A 108 18.09 1.74 -8.13
N VAL A 109 17.81 3.04 -8.13
CA VAL A 109 16.45 3.61 -8.11
C VAL A 109 16.37 4.80 -9.07
N GLY A 110 15.29 4.88 -9.85
CA GLY A 110 15.13 5.94 -10.83
C GLY A 110 13.73 5.97 -11.45
N PHE A 111 13.63 6.54 -12.66
CA PHE A 111 12.41 6.47 -13.46
C PHE A 111 12.65 6.02 -14.89
N ILE A 112 11.56 5.54 -15.50
CA ILE A 112 11.49 5.12 -16.90
C ILE A 112 10.76 6.20 -17.67
N LEU A 113 11.37 6.67 -18.76
CA LEU A 113 10.77 7.62 -19.68
C LEU A 113 9.95 6.87 -20.74
N ALA A 114 8.74 7.37 -21.02
CA ALA A 114 7.93 6.89 -22.12
C ALA A 114 8.64 7.16 -23.46
N PRO A 115 8.47 6.31 -24.48
CA PRO A 115 9.03 6.55 -25.80
C PRO A 115 8.34 7.76 -26.46
N ARG A 116 9.02 8.48 -27.35
CA ARG A 116 8.50 9.73 -27.93
C ARG A 116 7.08 9.63 -28.51
N PRO A 117 6.68 8.58 -29.25
CA PRO A 117 5.31 8.49 -29.76
C PRO A 117 4.24 8.49 -28.67
N GLU A 118 4.50 7.78 -27.55
CA GLU A 118 3.62 7.77 -26.38
C GLU A 118 3.65 9.13 -25.65
N ALA A 119 4.85 9.70 -25.49
CA ALA A 119 5.03 11.01 -24.87
C ALA A 119 4.28 12.12 -25.60
N VAL A 120 4.36 12.15 -26.94
CA VAL A 120 3.59 13.06 -27.81
C VAL A 120 2.09 12.79 -27.69
N GLY A 121 1.68 11.51 -27.73
CA GLY A 121 0.27 11.13 -27.58
C GLY A 121 -0.33 11.56 -26.24
N ASN A 122 0.47 11.59 -25.19
CA ASN A 122 0.08 12.03 -23.85
C ASN A 122 0.27 13.54 -23.62
N GLY A 123 0.64 14.32 -24.65
CA GLY A 123 0.84 15.77 -24.54
C GLY A 123 2.07 16.18 -23.73
N LYS A 124 3.03 15.27 -23.54
CA LYS A 124 4.29 15.46 -22.79
C LYS A 124 5.51 15.27 -23.71
N PRO A 125 5.59 15.99 -24.85
CA PRO A 125 6.64 15.76 -25.85
C PRO A 125 8.04 16.11 -25.29
N TYR A 126 9.06 15.43 -25.81
CA TYR A 126 10.46 15.75 -25.60
C TYR A 126 11.26 15.50 -26.88
N ASP A 127 12.39 16.18 -27.02
CA ASP A 127 13.29 16.00 -28.15
C ASP A 127 14.39 15.00 -27.82
N LEU A 128 14.74 14.16 -28.79
CA LEU A 128 15.94 13.32 -28.72
C LEU A 128 17.09 14.10 -29.35
N LEU A 129 18.09 14.47 -28.54
CA LEU A 129 19.21 15.30 -28.93
C LEU A 129 20.43 14.48 -29.39
N CYS A 130 20.62 13.27 -28.84
CA CYS A 130 21.66 12.32 -29.25
C CYS A 130 21.35 10.88 -28.78
N GLY A 131 22.20 9.94 -29.22
CA GLY A 131 22.24 8.55 -28.79
C GLY A 131 21.63 7.61 -29.82
N CYS A 132 22.43 6.68 -30.36
CA CYS A 132 22.03 5.78 -31.45
C CYS A 132 22.35 4.30 -31.17
N PRO A 133 21.89 3.74 -30.04
CA PRO A 133 22.06 2.33 -29.75
C PRO A 133 21.34 1.45 -30.80
N PRO A 134 21.82 0.24 -31.13
CA PRO A 134 23.08 -0.37 -30.73
C PRO A 134 24.23 0.03 -31.68
N PRO A 135 25.49 -0.24 -31.29
CA PRO A 135 26.65 -0.13 -32.18
C PRO A 135 26.40 -0.87 -33.51
N GLY A 136 26.55 -0.16 -34.65
CA GLY A 136 26.36 -0.73 -36.00
C GLY A 136 25.02 -0.44 -36.67
N ALA A 137 24.11 0.31 -36.03
CA ALA A 137 22.92 0.82 -36.71
C ALA A 137 23.28 1.89 -37.75
N SER A 138 23.15 1.56 -39.05
CA SER A 138 23.26 2.53 -40.14
C SER A 138 21.93 3.28 -40.30
N ASN A 139 21.74 4.37 -39.57
CA ASN A 139 20.55 5.20 -39.76
C ASN A 139 20.74 6.16 -40.96
N PRO A 140 19.76 6.34 -41.86
CA PRO A 140 19.87 7.28 -42.99
C PRO A 140 19.79 8.77 -42.60
N SER A 141 19.45 9.07 -41.34
CA SER A 141 19.27 10.42 -40.80
C SER A 141 20.13 10.57 -39.54
N PRO A 142 20.87 11.69 -39.36
CA PRO A 142 21.95 11.77 -38.38
C PRO A 142 21.40 11.72 -36.96
N CYS A 143 21.43 10.52 -36.40
CA CYS A 143 21.48 10.36 -34.98
C CYS A 143 23.00 10.38 -34.66
N ASN A 144 23.43 11.33 -33.82
CA ASN A 144 24.80 11.40 -33.33
C ASN A 144 24.90 10.64 -32.01
N ASP A 145 25.99 9.92 -31.78
CA ASP A 145 26.27 9.33 -30.46
C ASP A 145 26.32 10.43 -29.39
N CYS A 146 25.85 10.10 -28.18
CA CYS A 146 26.01 11.00 -27.06
C CYS A 146 27.50 11.05 -26.64
N PRO A 147 28.09 12.24 -26.48
CA PRO A 147 29.49 12.36 -26.10
C PRO A 147 29.81 11.62 -24.79
N GLY A 148 30.74 10.67 -24.87
CA GLY A 148 31.40 10.07 -23.70
C GLY A 148 30.74 8.83 -23.09
N GLN A 149 29.57 8.36 -23.56
CA GLN A 149 28.97 7.12 -23.03
C GLN A 149 28.21 6.31 -24.11
N PRO A 150 28.64 5.08 -24.43
CA PRO A 150 27.89 4.20 -25.33
C PRO A 150 26.54 3.80 -24.69
N ASN A 151 25.55 3.45 -25.51
CA ASN A 151 24.23 2.98 -25.07
C ASN A 151 23.43 3.97 -24.21
N THR A 152 23.67 5.26 -24.38
CA THR A 152 22.88 6.31 -23.74
C THR A 152 22.09 7.10 -24.77
N ALA A 153 21.04 7.77 -24.31
CA ALA A 153 20.26 8.72 -25.08
C ALA A 153 20.21 10.07 -24.35
N GLY A 154 20.26 11.13 -25.16
CA GLY A 154 20.17 12.50 -24.72
C GLY A 154 18.82 13.07 -25.05
N VAL A 155 18.12 13.65 -24.08
CA VAL A 155 16.81 14.27 -24.30
C VAL A 155 16.80 15.73 -23.87
N SER A 156 15.84 16.50 -24.39
CA SER A 156 15.58 17.87 -23.95
C SER A 156 15.35 17.95 -22.44
N LEU A 157 15.85 19.01 -21.81
CA LEU A 157 15.61 19.30 -20.41
C LEU A 157 14.12 19.57 -20.12
N TRP A 158 13.72 19.38 -18.87
CA TRP A 158 12.39 19.72 -18.34
C TRP A 158 12.49 20.69 -17.17
N ASP A 159 11.36 21.19 -16.72
CA ASP A 159 11.26 21.97 -15.48
C ASP A 159 11.10 21.01 -14.28
N PRO A 160 12.08 20.90 -13.36
CA PRO A 160 12.00 20.02 -12.18
C PRO A 160 10.85 20.35 -11.22
N ALA A 161 10.31 21.57 -11.30
CA ALA A 161 9.17 21.99 -10.50
C ALA A 161 7.83 21.48 -11.07
N ALA A 162 7.82 21.03 -12.34
CA ALA A 162 6.62 20.59 -13.05
C ALA A 162 6.78 19.16 -13.59
N PRO A 163 6.98 18.14 -12.72
CA PRO A 163 7.21 16.77 -13.15
C PRO A 163 5.99 16.16 -13.87
N GLU A 164 4.79 16.72 -13.74
CA GLU A 164 3.65 16.32 -14.55
C GLU A 164 3.85 16.55 -16.05
N LYS A 165 4.82 17.39 -16.45
CA LYS A 165 5.15 17.65 -17.86
C LYS A 165 6.20 16.68 -18.42
N ILE A 166 6.91 15.93 -17.57
CA ILE A 166 7.79 14.86 -18.07
C ILE A 166 6.94 13.64 -18.41
N ALA A 167 7.28 12.98 -19.52
CA ALA A 167 6.66 11.72 -19.92
C ALA A 167 7.16 10.52 -19.07
N ALA A 168 7.27 10.70 -17.74
CA ALA A 168 7.62 9.63 -16.82
C ALA A 168 6.51 8.56 -16.86
N GLN A 169 6.91 7.33 -17.15
CA GLN A 169 6.01 6.20 -17.30
C GLN A 169 5.92 5.38 -16.02
N ALA A 170 7.04 5.19 -15.33
CA ALA A 170 7.14 4.44 -14.08
C ALA A 170 8.35 4.91 -13.26
N ILE A 171 8.29 4.70 -11.95
CA ILE A 171 9.45 4.70 -11.05
C ILE A 171 9.94 3.25 -10.98
N TYR A 172 11.24 3.02 -10.89
CA TYR A 172 11.79 1.67 -10.73
C TYR A 172 12.73 1.58 -9.53
N TYR A 173 12.84 0.39 -8.96
CA TYR A 173 13.96 0.00 -8.10
C TYR A 173 14.50 -1.37 -8.49
N ASP A 174 15.81 -1.49 -8.43
CA ASP A 174 16.58 -2.67 -8.78
C ASP A 174 16.60 -3.68 -7.63
N VAL A 175 15.96 -4.82 -7.81
CA VAL A 175 15.84 -5.83 -6.76
C VAL A 175 17.13 -6.63 -6.53
N ASP A 176 18.06 -6.60 -7.48
CA ASP A 176 19.29 -7.43 -7.46
C ASP A 176 20.53 -6.62 -7.07
N ASN A 177 20.53 -5.29 -7.27
CA ASN A 177 21.71 -4.44 -7.03
C ASN A 177 21.48 -3.34 -5.98
N GLY A 178 20.80 -3.68 -4.87
CA GLY A 178 20.69 -2.81 -3.69
C GLY A 178 19.60 -1.72 -3.77
N GLY A 179 18.71 -1.78 -4.76
CA GLY A 179 17.56 -0.90 -4.87
C GLY A 179 16.57 -1.15 -3.75
N GLN A 180 16.19 -0.08 -3.05
CA GLN A 180 15.29 -0.17 -1.91
C GLN A 180 13.92 0.38 -2.27
N LEU A 181 12.88 -0.41 -1.99
CA LEU A 181 11.48 0.00 -2.12
C LEU A 181 11.20 1.30 -1.33
N ALA A 182 11.86 1.49 -0.18
CA ALA A 182 11.77 2.71 0.62
C ALA A 182 12.03 3.99 -0.20
N THR A 183 13.09 3.98 -1.02
CA THR A 183 13.47 5.11 -1.86
C THR A 183 12.47 5.31 -3.01
N ALA A 184 12.01 4.22 -3.64
CA ALA A 184 11.00 4.29 -4.69
C ALA A 184 9.65 4.84 -4.19
N LEU A 185 9.22 4.45 -2.98
CA LEU A 185 8.03 4.99 -2.32
C LEU A 185 8.18 6.49 -2.04
N GLU A 186 9.36 6.92 -1.60
CA GLU A 186 9.64 8.35 -1.38
C GLU A 186 9.56 9.14 -2.69
N TYR A 187 10.14 8.62 -3.77
CA TYR A 187 10.03 9.25 -5.09
C TYR A 187 8.61 9.27 -5.64
N GLN A 188 7.82 8.22 -5.39
CA GLN A 188 6.42 8.18 -5.76
C GLN A 188 5.62 9.25 -5.01
N ARG A 189 5.89 9.42 -3.71
CA ARG A 189 5.33 10.50 -2.88
C ARG A 189 5.72 11.88 -3.41
N GLN A 190 7.00 12.10 -3.72
CA GLN A 190 7.48 13.37 -4.27
C GLN A 190 6.78 13.72 -5.58
N TYR A 191 6.66 12.75 -6.50
CA TYR A 191 5.95 12.95 -7.76
C TYR A 191 4.48 13.29 -7.51
N PHE A 192 3.79 12.52 -6.68
CA PHE A 192 2.37 12.75 -6.36
C PHE A 192 2.16 14.13 -5.71
N ASN A 193 2.99 14.53 -4.75
CA ASN A 193 2.87 15.82 -4.08
C ASN A 193 3.03 17.01 -5.03
N LYS A 194 3.84 16.88 -6.09
CA LYS A 194 4.06 17.94 -7.09
C LYS A 194 2.99 17.93 -8.20
N SER A 195 2.50 16.74 -8.61
CA SER A 195 1.68 16.57 -9.81
C SER A 195 0.21 16.24 -9.56
N GLY A 196 -0.13 15.67 -8.39
CA GLY A 196 -1.40 15.01 -8.13
C GLY A 196 -1.62 13.70 -8.89
N GLU A 197 -0.61 13.21 -9.62
CA GLU A 197 -0.66 11.96 -10.40
C GLU A 197 0.13 10.86 -9.70
N TRP A 198 -0.35 9.61 -9.73
CA TRP A 198 0.43 8.45 -9.31
C TRP A 198 1.29 7.92 -10.46
N LYS A 199 2.53 7.53 -10.15
CA LYS A 199 3.38 6.75 -11.07
C LYS A 199 3.60 5.36 -10.51
N PRO A 200 3.37 4.29 -11.28
CA PRO A 200 3.59 2.95 -10.78
C PRO A 200 5.07 2.76 -10.44
N ILE A 201 5.33 2.13 -9.31
CA ILE A 201 6.63 1.59 -8.94
C ILE A 201 6.76 0.21 -9.57
N LEU A 202 7.85 -0.02 -10.30
CA LEU A 202 8.21 -1.30 -10.88
C LEU A 202 9.47 -1.86 -10.21
N ARG A 203 9.48 -3.19 -10.04
CA ARG A 203 10.68 -3.96 -9.77
C ARG A 203 11.44 -4.14 -11.08
N VAL A 204 12.73 -3.84 -11.11
CA VAL A 204 13.61 -4.29 -12.20
C VAL A 204 14.58 -5.34 -11.67
N ALA A 205 14.67 -6.46 -12.36
CA ALA A 205 15.70 -7.47 -12.13
C ALA A 205 16.58 -7.48 -13.38
N PHE A 206 17.80 -6.93 -13.28
CA PHE A 206 18.73 -6.93 -14.41
C PHE A 206 19.34 -8.31 -14.59
N GLY A 207 19.34 -8.78 -15.83
CA GLY A 207 19.76 -10.14 -16.14
C GLY A 207 20.74 -10.19 -17.29
N ALA A 208 21.74 -11.06 -17.16
CA ALA A 208 22.71 -11.27 -18.23
C ALA A 208 22.05 -11.81 -19.49
N GLN A 209 22.64 -11.54 -20.66
CA GLN A 209 22.20 -12.11 -21.95
C GLN A 209 20.73 -11.77 -22.29
N GLY A 210 20.27 -10.60 -21.89
CA GLY A 210 18.96 -10.10 -22.29
C GLY A 210 17.78 -10.63 -21.45
N THR A 211 18.02 -11.03 -20.21
CA THR A 211 16.98 -11.57 -19.30
C THR A 211 16.45 -10.54 -18.31
N THR A 212 16.67 -9.24 -18.53
CA THR A 212 16.10 -8.19 -17.67
C THR A 212 14.57 -8.27 -17.68
N THR A 213 13.96 -8.16 -16.50
CA THR A 213 12.49 -8.18 -16.35
C THR A 213 12.02 -6.99 -15.53
N PHE A 214 10.83 -6.50 -15.88
CA PHE A 214 10.13 -5.44 -15.15
C PHE A 214 8.85 -6.00 -14.54
N GLY A 215 8.76 -6.04 -13.23
CA GLY A 215 7.62 -6.56 -12.48
C GLY A 215 6.80 -5.45 -11.83
N PHE A 216 5.50 -5.67 -11.69
CA PHE A 216 4.62 -4.81 -10.89
C PHE A 216 4.08 -5.61 -9.72
N ASP A 217 4.09 -5.00 -8.54
CA ASP A 217 3.43 -5.52 -7.35
C ASP A 217 2.56 -4.42 -6.75
N ALA A 218 1.27 -4.69 -6.59
CA ALA A 218 0.32 -3.72 -6.03
C ALA A 218 0.64 -3.38 -4.57
N THR A 219 1.32 -4.29 -3.84
CA THR A 219 1.70 -4.03 -2.45
C THR A 219 2.92 -3.10 -2.33
N ASP A 220 3.64 -2.86 -3.41
CA ASP A 220 4.78 -1.94 -3.45
C ASP A 220 4.36 -0.50 -3.73
N GLN A 221 3.06 -0.24 -3.91
CA GLN A 221 2.55 1.06 -4.28
C GLN A 221 2.10 1.82 -3.04
N LEU A 222 2.49 3.09 -2.92
CA LEU A 222 2.15 3.94 -1.78
C LEU A 222 0.64 4.20 -1.66
N ASP A 223 -0.09 4.17 -2.78
CA ASP A 223 -1.53 4.40 -2.84
C ASP A 223 -2.37 3.19 -2.36
N VAL A 224 -1.75 2.01 -2.17
CA VAL A 224 -2.42 0.82 -1.62
C VAL A 224 -3.05 1.07 -0.24
N GLY A 225 -2.52 2.06 0.51
CA GLY A 225 -3.05 2.47 1.80
C GLY A 225 -4.49 2.99 1.73
N TYR A 226 -4.88 3.67 0.63
CA TYR A 226 -6.27 4.12 0.45
C TYR A 226 -7.24 2.94 0.30
N ALA A 227 -6.84 1.93 -0.48
CA ALA A 227 -7.62 0.70 -0.62
C ALA A 227 -7.72 -0.06 0.70
N THR A 228 -6.63 -0.09 1.46
CA THR A 228 -6.55 -0.73 2.79
C THR A 228 -7.51 -0.08 3.79
N ALA A 229 -7.46 1.24 3.94
CA ALA A 229 -8.37 1.98 4.83
C ALA A 229 -9.85 1.77 4.43
N LYS A 230 -10.15 1.80 3.13
CA LYS A 230 -11.49 1.50 2.62
C LYS A 230 -11.96 0.09 2.98
N ALA A 231 -11.10 -0.92 2.81
CA ALA A 231 -11.42 -2.31 3.15
C ALA A 231 -11.66 -2.47 4.67
N LEU A 232 -10.84 -1.82 5.50
CA LEU A 232 -11.01 -1.80 6.95
C LEU A 232 -12.36 -1.18 7.36
N ASN A 233 -12.72 -0.02 6.82
CA ASN A 233 -14.03 0.61 7.07
C ASN A 233 -15.19 -0.28 6.60
N ALA A 234 -15.05 -0.96 5.45
CA ALA A 234 -16.05 -1.90 4.96
C ALA A 234 -16.26 -3.07 5.93
N ARG A 235 -15.18 -3.71 6.42
CA ARG A 235 -15.27 -4.79 7.42
C ARG A 235 -15.78 -4.29 8.77
N TYR A 236 -15.44 -3.07 9.18
CA TYR A 236 -15.95 -2.48 10.43
C TYR A 236 -17.46 -2.23 10.39
N ALA A 237 -18.00 -1.75 9.26
CA ALA A 237 -19.43 -1.49 9.09
C ALA A 237 -20.28 -2.78 8.97
N ASP A 238 -19.62 -3.92 8.81
CA ASP A 238 -20.25 -5.19 8.46
C ASP A 238 -20.72 -5.98 9.67
N THR A 239 -21.95 -5.74 10.13
CA THR A 239 -22.48 -6.26 11.39
C THR A 239 -23.08 -7.68 11.29
N ARG A 240 -22.80 -8.43 10.22
CA ARG A 240 -23.36 -9.78 10.06
C ARG A 240 -23.03 -10.68 11.24
N LYS A 241 -23.98 -11.50 11.68
CA LYS A 241 -23.79 -12.41 12.83
C LYS A 241 -22.81 -13.55 12.54
N VAL A 242 -22.87 -14.08 11.32
CA VAL A 242 -22.11 -15.24 10.85
C VAL A 242 -21.64 -14.94 9.43
N CYS A 243 -20.48 -15.46 9.04
CA CYS A 243 -19.98 -15.37 7.68
C CYS A 243 -20.85 -16.17 6.69
N PRO A 244 -20.79 -15.87 5.38
CA PRO A 244 -21.59 -16.59 4.37
C PRO A 244 -21.39 -18.11 4.35
N ASP A 245 -20.24 -18.58 4.82
CA ASP A 245 -19.85 -19.99 4.91
C ASP A 245 -20.20 -20.64 6.27
N GLY A 246 -20.91 -19.93 7.16
CA GLY A 246 -21.31 -20.42 8.47
C GLY A 246 -20.28 -20.23 9.58
N ARG A 247 -19.09 -19.69 9.30
CA ARG A 247 -18.06 -19.42 10.33
C ARG A 247 -18.36 -18.15 11.13
N ALA A 248 -17.69 -18.01 12.27
CA ALA A 248 -17.81 -16.85 13.14
C ALA A 248 -17.39 -15.55 12.43
N ALA A 249 -17.98 -14.43 12.83
CA ALA A 249 -17.85 -13.15 12.14
C ALA A 249 -16.41 -12.68 11.87
N TYR A 250 -15.45 -13.00 12.77
CA TYR A 250 -14.03 -12.63 12.62
C TYR A 250 -13.32 -13.28 11.43
N PHE A 251 -13.96 -14.24 10.76
CA PHE A 251 -13.46 -14.80 9.50
C PHE A 251 -13.70 -13.89 8.29
N CYS A 252 -14.65 -12.94 8.34
CA CYS A 252 -15.04 -12.16 7.16
C CYS A 252 -15.44 -10.71 7.43
N SER A 253 -15.57 -10.30 8.70
CA SER A 253 -16.03 -8.98 9.12
C SER A 253 -15.36 -8.57 10.42
N GLY A 254 -15.53 -7.30 10.79
CA GLY A 254 -14.82 -6.67 11.89
C GLY A 254 -13.32 -6.52 11.63
N VAL A 255 -12.64 -5.90 12.57
CA VAL A 255 -11.20 -5.67 12.52
C VAL A 255 -10.57 -6.20 13.81
N VAL A 256 -9.57 -7.06 13.64
CA VAL A 256 -8.74 -7.59 14.71
C VAL A 256 -7.53 -6.68 14.86
N ILE A 257 -7.47 -5.96 15.99
CA ILE A 257 -6.56 -4.84 16.19
C ILE A 257 -5.91 -4.93 17.57
N ARG A 258 -4.60 -4.68 17.66
CA ARG A 258 -3.86 -4.68 18.94
C ARG A 258 -2.94 -3.47 19.02
N VAL A 259 -2.97 -2.82 20.18
CA VAL A 259 -1.93 -1.85 20.55
C VAL A 259 -0.67 -2.60 20.97
N THR A 260 0.46 -2.13 20.49
CA THR A 260 1.76 -2.76 20.61
C THR A 260 2.79 -1.73 21.08
N GLY A 261 3.80 -2.22 21.79
CA GLY A 261 5.01 -1.45 21.98
C GLY A 261 5.89 -1.49 20.74
N TRP A 262 6.97 -0.73 20.76
CA TRP A 262 8.03 -0.79 19.76
C TRP A 262 9.40 -0.55 20.40
N GLY A 263 10.47 -0.97 19.74
CA GLY A 263 11.82 -0.77 20.22
C GLY A 263 12.86 -1.52 19.39
N THR A 264 14.13 -1.35 19.75
CA THR A 264 15.25 -2.04 19.09
C THR A 264 15.49 -3.45 19.64
N GLY A 265 14.96 -3.76 20.82
CA GLY A 265 15.14 -5.05 21.50
C GLY A 265 14.08 -6.11 21.21
N PHE A 266 13.03 -5.77 20.47
CA PHE A 266 11.94 -6.68 20.10
C PHE A 266 11.23 -6.18 18.85
N LYS A 267 10.42 -7.05 18.23
CA LYS A 267 9.56 -6.70 17.09
C LYS A 267 8.12 -6.54 17.53
N SER A 268 7.45 -5.47 17.12
CA SER A 268 6.07 -5.16 17.54
C SER A 268 5.04 -6.22 17.16
N TRP A 269 5.33 -7.04 16.14
CA TRP A 269 4.48 -8.13 15.68
C TRP A 269 4.78 -9.50 16.32
N ASN A 270 5.77 -9.59 17.20
CA ASN A 270 6.09 -10.83 17.87
C ASN A 270 5.29 -10.99 19.18
N PRO A 271 4.86 -12.21 19.54
CA PRO A 271 4.29 -12.47 20.86
C PRO A 271 5.29 -12.11 21.96
N SER A 272 4.86 -11.32 22.94
CA SER A 272 5.68 -10.97 24.11
C SER A 272 5.96 -12.21 24.98
N PRO A 273 7.01 -12.21 25.82
CA PRO A 273 7.20 -13.26 26.82
C PRO A 273 6.00 -13.45 27.74
N GLY A 274 5.29 -12.38 28.09
CA GLY A 274 4.05 -12.42 28.86
C GLY A 274 2.92 -13.13 28.11
N SER A 275 2.76 -12.85 26.82
CA SER A 275 1.80 -13.55 25.94
C SER A 275 2.13 -15.04 25.81
N VAL A 276 3.40 -15.40 25.69
CA VAL A 276 3.84 -16.81 25.64
C VAL A 276 3.54 -17.52 26.98
N ALA A 277 3.90 -16.90 28.10
CA ALA A 277 3.64 -17.45 29.44
C ALA A 277 2.14 -17.57 29.76
N ALA A 278 1.30 -16.74 29.14
CA ALA A 278 -0.15 -16.74 29.31
C ALA A 278 -0.90 -17.48 28.19
N ASN A 279 -0.18 -18.21 27.33
CA ASN A 279 -0.75 -19.00 26.24
C ASN A 279 -1.64 -18.19 25.27
N GLY A 280 -1.34 -16.91 25.02
CA GLY A 280 -2.16 -16.14 24.08
C GLY A 280 -1.77 -14.67 23.98
N VAL A 281 -2.14 -14.09 22.85
CA VAL A 281 -1.92 -12.67 22.53
C VAL A 281 -3.28 -11.97 22.57
N SER A 282 -3.46 -11.00 23.46
CA SER A 282 -4.68 -10.19 23.57
C SER A 282 -4.83 -9.18 22.41
N PHE A 283 -6.01 -9.11 21.84
CA PHE A 283 -6.44 -8.16 20.80
C PHE A 283 -7.76 -7.53 21.22
N SER A 284 -8.14 -6.46 20.54
CA SER A 284 -9.52 -6.04 20.45
C SER A 284 -10.11 -6.50 19.13
N TYR A 285 -11.39 -6.87 19.14
CA TYR A 285 -12.18 -7.07 17.93
C TYR A 285 -13.17 -5.91 17.81
N ILE A 286 -13.03 -5.10 16.76
CA ILE A 286 -13.84 -3.88 16.59
C ILE A 286 -14.75 -3.97 15.37
N ARG A 287 -15.96 -3.45 15.55
CA ARG A 287 -17.05 -3.40 14.58
C ARG A 287 -18.10 -2.41 15.07
N ALA A 288 -18.93 -1.89 14.17
CA ALA A 288 -19.96 -0.89 14.50
C ALA A 288 -20.92 -1.29 15.64
N ASP A 289 -21.11 -2.59 15.89
CA ASP A 289 -22.00 -3.15 16.92
C ASP A 289 -21.25 -3.84 18.07
N THR A 290 -19.92 -3.71 18.14
CA THR A 290 -19.13 -4.29 19.23
C THR A 290 -19.05 -3.40 20.46
N PHE A 291 -19.53 -2.15 20.37
CA PHE A 291 -19.49 -1.15 21.46
C PHE A 291 -18.08 -0.91 22.03
N VAL A 292 -17.03 -1.07 21.20
CA VAL A 292 -15.66 -0.70 21.58
C VAL A 292 -15.47 0.80 21.33
N GLU A 293 -15.26 1.56 22.41
CA GLU A 293 -15.22 3.03 22.42
C GLU A 293 -13.80 3.58 22.38
N ARG A 294 -12.82 2.83 22.89
CA ARG A 294 -11.39 3.19 22.84
C ARG A 294 -10.53 1.92 22.86
N LEU A 295 -9.25 2.04 22.50
CA LEU A 295 -8.25 0.98 22.71
C LEU A 295 -7.37 1.30 23.93
N PHE A 296 -6.60 0.32 24.41
CA PHE A 296 -5.56 0.53 25.43
C PHE A 296 -4.36 1.27 24.81
N TRP A 297 -4.54 2.57 24.55
CA TRP A 297 -3.57 3.40 23.84
C TRP A 297 -2.91 4.42 24.78
N HIS A 298 -1.60 4.48 24.75
CA HIS A 298 -0.75 5.47 25.38
C HIS A 298 -0.06 6.37 24.34
N GLY A 299 0.48 7.51 24.78
CA GLY A 299 1.28 8.36 23.90
C GLY A 299 2.49 7.60 23.36
N ASN A 300 2.78 7.77 22.07
CA ASN A 300 3.87 7.12 21.34
C ASN A 300 3.72 5.58 21.19
N ASP A 301 2.52 5.03 21.36
CA ASP A 301 2.27 3.63 21.02
C ASP A 301 2.31 3.38 19.49
N ALA A 302 2.40 2.10 19.14
CA ALA A 302 2.20 1.62 17.79
C ALA A 302 1.07 0.61 17.78
N GLY A 303 0.48 0.37 16.62
CA GLY A 303 -0.63 -0.55 16.49
C GLY A 303 -0.46 -1.52 15.33
N VAL A 304 -0.96 -2.74 15.47
CA VAL A 304 -1.00 -3.75 14.41
C VAL A 304 -2.45 -4.16 14.14
N ILE A 305 -2.82 -4.19 12.86
CA ILE A 305 -4.08 -4.74 12.37
C ILE A 305 -3.80 -5.99 11.55
N HIS A 306 -4.53 -7.06 11.85
CA HIS A 306 -4.49 -8.29 11.06
C HIS A 306 -5.68 -8.39 10.11
N ARG A 307 -5.47 -9.13 9.02
CA ARG A 307 -6.53 -9.51 8.10
C ARG A 307 -7.57 -10.37 8.79
N GLU A 308 -8.75 -10.45 8.19
CA GLU A 308 -9.76 -11.42 8.59
C GLU A 308 -9.24 -12.86 8.52
N PHE A 309 -9.76 -13.75 9.37
CA PHE A 309 -9.19 -15.10 9.54
C PHE A 309 -9.43 -16.03 8.35
N ALA A 310 -10.26 -15.64 7.39
CA ALA A 310 -10.40 -16.36 6.12
C ALA A 310 -9.34 -15.97 5.08
N ALA A 311 -8.56 -14.91 5.32
CA ALA A 311 -7.53 -14.47 4.39
C ALA A 311 -6.49 -15.60 4.19
N PRO A 312 -6.10 -15.89 2.93
CA PRO A 312 -5.11 -16.92 2.65
C PRO A 312 -3.72 -16.42 3.08
N ILE A 313 -3.26 -16.87 4.24
CA ILE A 313 -1.96 -16.52 4.81
C ILE A 313 -1.18 -17.79 5.16
N ALA A 314 0.15 -17.70 5.16
CA ALA A 314 1.02 -18.87 5.35
C ALA A 314 0.92 -19.47 6.77
N HIS A 315 0.68 -18.63 7.78
CA HIS A 315 0.42 -19.05 9.15
C HIS A 315 -0.95 -18.52 9.60
N PRO A 316 -2.03 -19.29 9.40
CA PRO A 316 -3.37 -18.91 9.85
C PRO A 316 -3.41 -18.66 11.37
N LEU A 317 -4.00 -17.55 11.77
CA LEU A 317 -4.23 -17.23 13.17
C LEU A 317 -5.42 -18.04 13.72
N GLU A 318 -5.39 -18.32 15.02
CA GLU A 318 -6.46 -19.04 15.73
C GLU A 318 -7.03 -18.18 16.87
N MET A 319 -8.33 -17.94 16.83
CA MET A 319 -9.04 -17.24 17.90
C MET A 319 -9.32 -18.28 18.98
N ARG A 320 -8.76 -18.11 20.17
CA ARG A 320 -8.94 -19.06 21.27
C ARG A 320 -10.22 -18.78 22.05
N CYS A 321 -10.49 -17.50 22.33
CA CYS A 321 -11.67 -17.07 23.06
C CYS A 321 -11.85 -15.54 22.97
N ILE A 322 -12.98 -15.04 23.47
CA ILE A 322 -13.23 -13.60 23.61
C ILE A 322 -13.98 -13.28 24.91
N TYR A 323 -13.50 -12.26 25.64
CA TYR A 323 -14.21 -11.67 26.77
C TYR A 323 -15.02 -10.46 26.33
N THR A 324 -16.11 -10.22 27.04
CA THR A 324 -16.96 -9.03 26.84
C THR A 324 -16.25 -7.74 27.23
N ARG A 325 -15.14 -7.80 27.96
CA ARG A 325 -14.28 -6.68 28.34
C ARG A 325 -12.87 -7.16 28.61
N ASP A 326 -11.94 -6.23 28.76
CA ASP A 326 -10.66 -6.49 29.39
C ASP A 326 -10.85 -7.10 30.79
N VAL A 327 -10.17 -8.23 31.02
CA VAL A 327 -10.12 -8.89 32.33
C VAL A 327 -8.73 -8.86 32.95
N GLY A 328 -7.78 -8.13 32.34
CA GLY A 328 -6.38 -8.10 32.78
C GLY A 328 -5.79 -9.50 32.78
N SER A 329 -5.97 -10.23 31.67
CA SER A 329 -5.61 -11.65 31.58
C SER A 329 -4.11 -11.88 31.81
N THR A 330 -3.77 -12.92 32.56
CA THR A 330 -2.40 -13.26 33.00
C THR A 330 -2.13 -14.76 32.84
N PRO A 331 -0.89 -15.24 33.06
CA PRO A 331 -0.61 -16.67 33.13
C PRO A 331 -1.50 -17.44 34.12
N PRO A 332 -1.72 -18.76 33.92
CA PRO A 332 -1.09 -19.59 32.88
C PRO A 332 -1.81 -19.58 31.53
N ASP A 333 -3.08 -19.18 31.48
CA ASP A 333 -3.87 -19.19 30.25
C ASP A 333 -4.90 -18.05 30.24
N ARG A 334 -4.76 -17.13 29.29
CA ARG A 334 -5.62 -15.95 29.18
C ARG A 334 -7.10 -16.27 29.03
N CYS A 335 -7.48 -17.43 28.48
CA CYS A 335 -8.89 -17.79 28.30
C CYS A 335 -9.58 -18.27 29.59
N TYR A 336 -8.82 -18.57 30.65
CA TYR A 336 -9.33 -19.13 31.90
C TYR A 336 -9.03 -18.22 33.11
N GLN A 337 -8.98 -16.91 32.90
CA GLN A 337 -8.56 -15.93 33.92
C GLN A 337 -9.46 -15.91 35.16
N MET A 338 -10.79 -15.97 34.98
CA MET A 338 -11.78 -15.83 36.05
C MET A 338 -12.56 -17.12 36.35
N THR A 339 -12.54 -18.07 35.41
CA THR A 339 -13.28 -19.33 35.43
C THR A 339 -12.40 -20.42 34.80
N SER A 340 -12.51 -21.65 35.29
CA SER A 340 -11.70 -22.78 34.83
C SER A 340 -12.21 -23.42 33.53
N VAL A 341 -13.32 -22.92 33.00
CA VAL A 341 -14.02 -23.41 31.80
C VAL A 341 -14.61 -22.22 31.04
N LEU A 342 -14.94 -22.38 29.76
CA LEU A 342 -15.56 -21.32 28.96
C LEU A 342 -17.05 -21.15 29.31
N CYS A 343 -17.65 -20.02 28.91
CA CYS A 343 -19.04 -19.70 29.21
C CYS A 343 -20.02 -20.82 28.81
N GLY A 344 -19.79 -21.45 27.66
CA GLY A 344 -20.67 -22.53 27.17
C GLY A 344 -20.74 -23.73 28.12
N GLU A 345 -19.64 -24.11 28.75
CA GLU A 345 -19.59 -25.22 29.71
C GLU A 345 -20.31 -24.90 31.03
N MET A 346 -20.54 -23.60 31.29
CA MET A 346 -21.29 -23.11 32.43
C MET A 346 -22.78 -22.93 32.11
N ASN A 347 -23.24 -23.35 30.92
CA ASN A 347 -24.57 -23.10 30.37
C ASN A 347 -24.89 -21.60 30.16
N ILE A 348 -23.87 -20.77 29.95
CA ILE A 348 -24.01 -19.33 29.67
C ILE A 348 -23.95 -19.13 28.15
N HIS A 349 -25.12 -19.09 27.51
CA HIS A 349 -25.25 -18.96 26.05
C HIS A 349 -25.95 -17.68 25.59
N THR A 350 -26.34 -16.80 26.51
CA THR A 350 -27.04 -15.54 26.20
C THR A 350 -26.43 -14.38 26.96
N ALA A 351 -26.63 -13.17 26.42
CA ALA A 351 -26.20 -11.94 27.05
C ALA A 351 -26.78 -11.78 28.47
N GLN A 352 -28.07 -12.12 28.65
CA GLN A 352 -28.75 -12.04 29.93
C GLN A 352 -28.24 -13.07 30.94
N ALA A 353 -27.90 -14.28 30.49
CA ALA A 353 -27.31 -15.30 31.35
C ALA A 353 -25.94 -14.84 31.87
N LEU A 354 -25.11 -14.24 31.01
CA LEU A 354 -23.82 -13.67 31.44
C LEU A 354 -24.01 -12.56 32.47
N VAL A 355 -24.92 -11.62 32.22
CA VAL A 355 -25.20 -10.51 33.15
C VAL A 355 -25.72 -11.04 34.50
N SER A 356 -26.60 -12.05 34.48
CA SER A 356 -27.11 -12.67 35.71
C SER A 356 -25.99 -13.37 36.50
N TYR A 357 -25.12 -14.10 35.81
CA TYR A 357 -23.94 -14.74 36.41
C TYR A 357 -22.98 -13.72 37.01
N LEU A 358 -22.70 -12.63 36.28
CA LEU A 358 -21.86 -11.53 36.72
C LEU A 358 -22.40 -10.87 37.99
N LEU A 359 -23.70 -10.52 38.01
CA LEU A 359 -24.34 -9.90 39.17
C LEU A 359 -24.36 -10.81 40.40
N THR A 360 -24.39 -12.14 40.18
CA THR A 360 -24.42 -13.12 41.27
C THR A 360 -23.03 -13.40 41.84
N THR A 361 -21.99 -13.41 41.00
CA THR A 361 -20.66 -13.93 41.37
C THR A 361 -19.56 -12.88 41.35
N GLY A 362 -19.79 -11.72 40.72
CA GLY A 362 -18.76 -10.72 40.43
C GLY A 362 -17.73 -11.19 39.39
N ARG A 363 -17.97 -12.30 38.68
CA ARG A 363 -17.03 -12.91 37.72
C ARG A 363 -17.57 -12.90 36.29
N LEU A 364 -16.65 -12.87 35.33
CA LEU A 364 -16.91 -13.12 33.92
C LEU A 364 -16.38 -14.50 33.50
N CYS A 365 -16.81 -14.96 32.34
CA CYS A 365 -16.24 -16.08 31.60
C CYS A 365 -15.89 -15.62 30.18
N ALA A 366 -14.98 -16.34 29.53
CA ALA A 366 -14.69 -16.13 28.11
C ALA A 366 -15.64 -16.96 27.25
N PHE A 367 -16.07 -16.40 26.13
CA PHE A 367 -16.83 -17.14 25.12
C PHE A 367 -15.88 -17.89 24.19
N ASP A 368 -16.29 -19.09 23.80
CA ASP A 368 -15.64 -19.86 22.76
C ASP A 368 -15.77 -19.15 21.39
N PRO A 369 -14.86 -19.43 20.45
CA PRO A 369 -14.75 -18.69 19.20
C PRO A 369 -15.74 -19.22 18.12
N SER A 370 -16.72 -20.06 18.48
CA SER A 370 -17.73 -20.53 17.54
C SER A 370 -18.76 -19.43 17.24
N PRO A 371 -19.52 -19.54 16.13
CA PRO A 371 -20.26 -18.39 15.58
C PRO A 371 -21.25 -17.73 16.54
N ILE A 372 -22.00 -18.52 17.31
CA ILE A 372 -23.04 -18.01 18.20
C ILE A 372 -22.46 -17.44 19.50
N PRO A 373 -21.64 -18.18 20.27
CA PRO A 373 -21.02 -17.66 21.50
C PRO A 373 -20.13 -16.43 21.25
N PHE A 374 -19.39 -16.40 20.14
CA PHE A 374 -18.61 -15.23 19.75
C PHE A 374 -19.52 -13.99 19.57
N TYR A 375 -20.67 -14.15 18.90
CA TYR A 375 -21.65 -13.06 18.74
C TYR A 375 -22.22 -12.58 20.08
N VAL A 376 -22.55 -13.52 20.97
CA VAL A 376 -23.08 -13.21 22.31
C VAL A 376 -22.12 -12.36 23.13
N SER A 377 -20.80 -12.51 22.93
CA SER A 377 -19.77 -11.74 23.64
C SER A 377 -19.95 -10.22 23.50
N PHE A 378 -20.43 -9.73 22.35
CA PHE A 378 -20.68 -8.31 22.16
C PHE A 378 -22.16 -7.92 22.27
N GLU A 379 -23.12 -8.84 22.13
CA GLU A 379 -24.52 -8.59 22.57
C GLU A 379 -24.60 -8.29 24.07
N ALA A 380 -23.73 -8.91 24.86
CA ALA A 380 -23.68 -8.72 26.30
C ALA A 380 -23.10 -7.37 26.74
N ARG A 381 -22.19 -6.78 25.94
CA ARG A 381 -21.50 -5.52 26.28
C ARG A 381 -22.42 -4.37 26.66
N PRO A 382 -23.45 -4.01 25.86
CA PRO A 382 -24.36 -2.91 26.22
C PRO A 382 -25.21 -3.21 27.46
N LEU A 383 -25.37 -4.49 27.83
CA LEU A 383 -26.16 -4.93 28.99
C LEU A 383 -25.34 -5.01 30.29
N LEU A 384 -24.02 -4.87 30.22
CA LEU A 384 -23.17 -4.87 31.42
C LEU A 384 -23.54 -3.68 32.32
N PRO A 385 -23.66 -3.89 33.65
CA PRO A 385 -23.81 -2.80 34.60
C PRO A 385 -22.64 -1.81 34.52
N GLN A 386 -22.87 -0.55 34.85
CA GLN A 386 -21.91 0.53 34.62
C GLN A 386 -20.54 0.28 35.28
N GLU A 387 -20.51 -0.33 36.46
CA GLU A 387 -19.31 -0.70 37.20
C GLU A 387 -18.50 -1.82 36.55
N TYR A 388 -19.12 -2.60 35.65
CA TYR A 388 -18.45 -3.65 34.89
C TYR A 388 -18.17 -3.27 33.43
N LYS A 389 -18.70 -2.14 32.94
CA LYS A 389 -18.43 -1.69 31.57
C LYS A 389 -16.96 -1.37 31.39
N HIS A 390 -16.46 -1.70 30.21
CA HIS A 390 -15.11 -1.38 29.79
C HIS A 390 -15.11 -0.93 28.34
N ALA A 391 -14.23 0.02 28.04
CA ALA A 391 -14.24 0.69 26.76
C ALA A 391 -13.75 -0.20 25.60
N TRP A 392 -13.05 -1.31 25.87
CA TRP A 392 -12.69 -2.34 24.89
C TRP A 392 -13.05 -3.75 25.36
N ASN A 393 -13.11 -4.68 24.40
CA ASN A 393 -13.17 -6.12 24.61
C ASN A 393 -11.76 -6.74 24.59
N GLU A 394 -11.67 -8.03 24.93
CA GLU A 394 -10.41 -8.77 24.90
C GLU A 394 -10.59 -10.09 24.16
N ALA A 395 -10.14 -10.12 22.91
CA ALA A 395 -10.05 -11.32 22.07
C ALA A 395 -8.66 -11.95 22.27
N ILE A 396 -8.60 -13.26 22.51
CA ILE A 396 -7.34 -13.97 22.71
C ILE A 396 -7.01 -14.78 21.46
N ILE A 397 -5.88 -14.47 20.83
CA ILE A 397 -5.36 -15.20 19.68
C ILE A 397 -4.25 -16.14 20.15
N ALA A 398 -4.17 -17.33 19.55
CA ALA A 398 -3.11 -18.29 19.84
C ALA A 398 -1.72 -17.71 19.54
N ILE A 399 -0.72 -18.18 20.26
CA ILE A 399 0.67 -17.79 20.00
C ILE A 399 1.13 -18.29 18.63
N TRP A 400 1.94 -17.48 17.95
CA TRP A 400 2.62 -17.85 16.71
C TRP A 400 4.14 -17.83 16.90
N PRO A 401 4.92 -18.44 15.99
CA PRO A 401 6.38 -18.35 16.01
C PRO A 401 6.90 -16.91 16.03
N GLN A 402 8.07 -16.68 16.61
CA GLN A 402 8.75 -15.39 16.51
C GLN A 402 9.21 -15.15 15.06
N ASP A 403 9.31 -13.88 14.67
CA ASP A 403 10.02 -13.44 13.46
C ASP A 403 9.45 -13.98 12.13
N ILE A 404 8.13 -14.14 12.06
CA ILE A 404 7.41 -14.50 10.83
C ILE A 404 6.41 -13.42 10.35
N PRO A 405 6.79 -12.12 10.27
CA PRO A 405 5.89 -11.01 9.97
C PRO A 405 5.07 -11.18 8.68
N GLU A 406 5.66 -11.76 7.63
CA GLU A 406 5.02 -11.97 6.33
C GLU A 406 4.01 -13.14 6.33
N GLN A 407 3.98 -13.97 7.38
CA GLN A 407 3.17 -15.19 7.43
C GLN A 407 1.87 -15.03 8.23
N ILE A 408 1.80 -14.03 9.10
CA ILE A 408 0.73 -13.86 10.10
C ILE A 408 -0.36 -12.86 9.68
N GLY A 409 -0.37 -12.44 8.42
CA GLY A 409 -1.46 -11.64 7.86
C GLY A 409 -1.60 -10.26 8.45
N ILE A 410 -0.50 -9.54 8.70
CA ILE A 410 -0.56 -8.10 9.00
C ILE A 410 -1.09 -7.37 7.76
N GLU A 411 -2.03 -6.44 7.96
CA GLU A 411 -2.67 -5.68 6.87
C GLU A 411 -2.35 -4.19 6.93
N ALA A 412 -2.15 -3.66 8.14
CA ALA A 412 -1.74 -2.29 8.36
C ALA A 412 -1.11 -2.14 9.75
N PHE A 413 -0.28 -1.12 9.90
CA PHE A 413 0.01 -0.55 11.21
C PHE A 413 -0.92 0.63 11.48
N PHE A 414 -1.18 0.96 12.73
CA PHE A 414 -2.06 2.06 13.05
C PHE A 414 -1.57 2.96 14.18
N TYR A 415 -2.03 4.21 14.11
CA TYR A 415 -1.87 5.19 15.16
C TYR A 415 -3.20 5.82 15.57
N MET A 416 -3.22 6.43 16.75
CA MET A 416 -4.36 7.18 17.29
C MET A 416 -3.89 8.55 17.82
N ASN A 417 -4.83 9.46 18.07
CA ASN A 417 -4.59 10.77 18.71
C ASN A 417 -3.53 11.65 18.01
N ASP A 418 -3.41 11.53 16.69
CA ASP A 418 -2.44 12.26 15.86
C ASP A 418 -0.96 12.01 16.20
N ASP A 419 -0.66 10.89 16.89
CA ASP A 419 0.69 10.47 17.24
C ASP A 419 1.14 9.25 16.44
N ALA A 420 1.73 9.48 15.26
CA ALA A 420 2.21 8.43 14.38
C ALA A 420 3.64 7.96 14.68
N SER A 421 4.33 8.55 15.66
CA SER A 421 5.79 8.42 15.79
C SER A 421 6.26 6.98 16.04
N GLY A 422 5.65 6.29 17.00
CA GLY A 422 5.89 4.86 17.25
C GLY A 422 5.51 3.98 16.06
N THR A 423 4.38 4.28 15.42
CA THR A 423 3.89 3.50 14.28
C THR A 423 4.80 3.65 13.05
N GLN A 424 5.36 4.85 12.83
CA GLN A 424 6.36 5.12 11.81
C GLN A 424 7.66 4.35 12.05
N TYR A 425 8.06 4.17 13.32
CA TYR A 425 9.17 3.26 13.64
C TYR A 425 8.85 1.83 13.21
N VAL A 426 7.67 1.31 13.57
CA VAL A 426 7.27 -0.06 13.23
C VAL A 426 7.19 -0.27 11.71
N GLN A 427 6.67 0.70 10.95
CA GLN A 427 6.65 0.63 9.49
C GLN A 427 8.07 0.53 8.90
N ARG A 428 9.01 1.37 9.35
CA ARG A 428 10.39 1.32 8.89
C ARG A 428 11.07 0.01 9.29
N ASP A 429 10.80 -0.48 10.50
CA ASP A 429 11.34 -1.74 11.00
C ASP A 429 10.80 -2.95 10.23
N TYR A 430 9.53 -2.94 9.88
CA TYR A 430 8.93 -3.97 9.01
C TYR A 430 9.54 -3.93 7.62
N LEU A 431 9.66 -2.75 7.02
CA LEU A 431 10.25 -2.57 5.69
C LEU A 431 11.73 -2.99 5.65
N SER A 432 12.52 -2.68 6.69
CA SER A 432 13.92 -3.12 6.78
C SER A 432 14.06 -4.62 7.02
N THR A 433 13.10 -5.22 7.73
CA THR A 433 13.11 -6.67 8.04
C THR A 433 12.67 -7.51 6.83
N THR A 434 11.70 -7.04 6.06
CA THR A 434 11.01 -7.84 5.03
C THR A 434 11.24 -7.36 3.60
N GLY A 435 11.71 -6.12 3.42
CA GLY A 435 11.70 -5.44 2.12
C GLY A 435 10.29 -5.08 1.62
N ARG A 436 9.23 -5.30 2.43
CA ARG A 436 7.83 -5.08 2.06
C ARG A 436 7.26 -3.81 2.68
N PHE A 437 6.45 -3.10 1.89
CA PHE A 437 5.68 -1.96 2.39
C PHE A 437 4.45 -2.43 3.18
N MET A 438 4.17 -1.74 4.28
CA MET A 438 2.97 -1.91 5.08
C MET A 438 2.38 -0.53 5.38
N PRO A 439 1.13 -0.22 5.00
CA PRO A 439 0.56 1.11 5.19
C PRO A 439 0.31 1.39 6.67
N ILE A 440 0.48 2.66 7.05
CA ILE A 440 0.02 3.20 8.32
C ILE A 440 -1.38 3.80 8.13
N VAL A 441 -2.34 3.43 8.96
CA VAL A 441 -3.68 4.03 9.00
C VAL A 441 -3.91 4.76 10.33
N LYS A 442 -4.63 5.89 10.28
CA LYS A 442 -5.15 6.53 11.49
C LYS A 442 -6.43 5.83 11.90
N VAL A 443 -6.54 5.52 13.19
CA VAL A 443 -7.76 4.97 13.80
C VAL A 443 -8.43 6.03 14.66
N ASP A 444 -9.68 6.35 14.35
CA ASP A 444 -10.55 7.20 15.16
C ASP A 444 -11.88 6.49 15.41
N LEU A 445 -12.01 5.87 16.58
CA LEU A 445 -13.23 5.16 17.00
C LEU A 445 -14.41 6.10 17.28
N ASN A 446 -14.18 7.41 17.36
CA ASN A 446 -15.22 8.42 17.60
C ASN A 446 -15.65 9.12 16.30
N ALA A 447 -15.12 8.73 15.14
CA ALA A 447 -15.46 9.33 13.87
C ALA A 447 -16.97 9.19 13.58
N THR A 448 -17.65 10.31 13.35
CA THR A 448 -19.11 10.37 13.18
C THR A 448 -19.55 10.16 11.73
N ASP A 449 -18.63 10.21 10.78
CA ASP A 449 -18.84 9.96 9.36
C ASP A 449 -18.68 8.47 8.96
N GLY A 450 -18.40 7.61 9.95
CA GLY A 450 -18.16 6.18 9.76
C GLY A 450 -16.78 5.85 9.16
N GLN A 451 -15.90 6.82 8.96
CA GLN A 451 -14.52 6.61 8.50
C GLN A 451 -13.57 6.39 9.69
N ILE A 452 -13.72 5.24 10.34
CA ILE A 452 -12.89 4.86 11.50
C ILE A 452 -11.41 4.76 11.11
N PHE A 453 -11.13 4.28 9.90
CA PHE A 453 -9.78 4.13 9.37
C PHE A 453 -9.56 5.14 8.25
N THR A 454 -8.53 5.97 8.39
CA THR A 454 -8.13 6.93 7.35
C THR A 454 -6.66 6.77 6.99
N TYR A 455 -6.32 7.09 5.74
CA TYR A 455 -4.97 6.99 5.23
C TYR A 455 -4.45 8.38 4.87
N ASP A 456 -3.29 8.74 5.44
CA ASP A 456 -2.60 9.99 5.17
C ASP A 456 -1.17 9.68 4.66
N LEU A 457 -0.80 10.30 3.54
CA LEU A 457 0.53 10.21 2.96
C LEU A 457 1.60 10.83 3.85
N ALA A 458 1.25 11.87 4.61
CA ALA A 458 2.18 12.52 5.53
C ALA A 458 2.53 11.63 6.74
N ALA A 459 1.65 10.69 7.09
CA ALA A 459 1.88 9.75 8.18
C ALA A 459 2.88 8.62 7.81
N GLN A 460 3.14 8.38 6.51
CA GLN A 460 4.05 7.30 6.10
C GLN A 460 5.52 7.74 6.23
N SER A 461 6.38 6.84 6.69
CA SER A 461 7.81 7.10 6.92
C SER A 461 8.69 6.04 6.28
N PHE A 462 9.54 6.47 5.33
CA PHE A 462 10.48 5.59 4.60
C PHE A 462 11.95 5.95 4.85
N ALA A 463 12.20 7.12 5.43
CA ALA A 463 13.55 7.60 5.71
C ALA A 463 14.21 6.74 6.79
N GLN A 464 15.22 5.97 6.40
CA GLN A 464 16.03 5.17 7.33
C GLN A 464 17.14 5.98 8.01
N SER A 465 17.46 7.19 7.52
CA SER A 465 18.46 8.11 8.10
C SER A 465 18.16 9.59 7.77
N GLY A 466 18.86 10.52 8.41
CA GLY A 466 18.73 11.98 8.19
C GLY A 466 17.70 12.69 9.08
N ALA A 467 17.45 13.99 8.83
CA ALA A 467 16.52 14.82 9.63
C ALA A 467 15.06 14.33 9.59
N SER A 468 14.72 13.49 8.61
CA SER A 468 13.42 12.84 8.46
C SER A 468 13.36 11.44 9.08
N ALA A 469 14.50 10.88 9.52
CA ALA A 469 14.51 9.65 10.31
C ALA A 469 14.18 10.01 11.77
N LEU A 470 13.03 9.52 12.25
CA LEU A 470 12.69 9.71 13.64
C LEU A 470 13.71 8.96 14.52
N PRO A 471 14.30 9.62 15.54
CA PRO A 471 15.14 8.94 16.50
C PRO A 471 14.30 7.85 17.20
N PRO A 472 14.91 6.73 17.62
CA PRO A 472 14.24 5.80 18.51
C PRO A 472 13.94 6.55 19.82
N VAL A 473 12.67 6.94 20.01
CA VAL A 473 12.15 7.40 21.30
C VAL A 473 12.10 6.16 22.22
N PRO A 474 12.88 6.12 23.30
CA PRO A 474 12.85 4.97 24.20
C PRO A 474 11.45 4.81 24.80
N MET A 475 10.81 3.66 24.58
CA MET A 475 9.57 3.29 25.27
C MET A 475 9.92 2.84 26.70
N SER A 476 9.14 3.26 27.70
CA SER A 476 9.36 2.79 29.07
C SER A 476 8.99 1.30 29.14
N PRO A 477 9.80 0.45 29.81
CA PRO A 477 9.53 -0.99 29.89
C PRO A 477 8.17 -1.36 30.53
N LYS A 478 7.55 -0.43 31.27
CA LYS A 478 6.21 -0.61 31.86
C LYS A 478 5.08 -0.43 30.83
N ASP A 479 5.39 0.21 29.71
CA ASP A 479 4.45 0.53 28.64
C ASP A 479 4.51 -0.50 27.50
N ILE A 480 5.40 -1.49 27.60
CA ILE A 480 5.38 -2.67 26.73
C ILE A 480 4.14 -3.49 27.13
N PRO A 481 3.12 -3.65 26.25
CA PRO A 481 1.92 -4.41 26.59
C PRO A 481 2.31 -5.85 26.93
N GLN A 482 2.06 -6.27 28.18
CA GLN A 482 2.41 -7.61 28.66
C GLN A 482 1.69 -8.73 27.92
#